data_AF-A0A1B7XIB5-F1
#
_entry.id   AF-A0A1B7XIB5-F1
#
_cell.length_a   1.000
_cell.length_b   1.000
_cell.length_c   1.000
_cell.angle_alpha   90.00
_cell.angle_beta   90.00
_cell.angle_gamma   90.00
#
_symmetry.space_group_name_H-M   'P 1'
#
loop_
_entity.id
_entity.type
_entity.pdbx_description
1 polymer ?
#
loop_
_entity_poly.entity_id
_entity_poly.type
_entity_poly.pdbx_seq_one_letter_code
_entity_poly.pdbx_strand_id
1 'polypeptide(L)'
;MKLPELLVSYKAEIEKFKKVAVEINLTSTGCHLMDDDSSLTTSKFCGKPFVPSGMDYPVGKYNKMPMYLVAQINFEQLPLLEGYPREGLLQIFSESDDDTIFESAKVRFISKEQMLEEPMTDFSFLDKIADDAYLESPTHLFAFKEREDYGNTANASTIEINGHDNFYDFIQEVAEENGLDEGDHEDLEDSFNESSIYSKIGGYSAGVQEPFSEDELALVLQLNYSDIENAQGDGSIFVHVPKEDLVDSNFSKAEVVYECT
;
A
#
# COMPACT_ATOMS: atom_id res chain seq x y z
N MET A 1 -7.83 7.69 17.19
CA MET A 1 -8.04 8.83 16.28
C MET A 1 -8.12 10.11 17.08
N LYS A 2 -7.53 11.20 16.59
CA LYS A 2 -7.82 12.56 17.06
C LYS A 2 -8.50 13.28 15.91
N LEU A 3 -9.84 13.36 15.93
CA LEU A 3 -10.57 14.18 14.96
C LEU A 3 -10.17 15.65 15.15
N PRO A 4 -10.09 16.44 14.05
CA PRO A 4 -10.03 17.89 14.14
C PRO A 4 -11.16 18.43 15.03
N GLU A 5 -10.92 19.51 15.76
CA GLU A 5 -11.87 20.05 16.76
C GLU A 5 -13.26 20.32 16.14
N LEU A 6 -13.29 20.86 14.92
CA LEU A 6 -14.52 21.16 14.18
C LEU A 6 -15.31 19.90 13.76
N LEU A 7 -14.65 18.75 13.64
CA LEU A 7 -15.30 17.49 13.27
C LEU A 7 -15.79 16.67 14.47
N VAL A 8 -15.47 17.09 15.70
CA VAL A 8 -15.86 16.36 16.92
C VAL A 8 -17.39 16.27 17.06
N SER A 9 -18.14 17.32 16.70
CA SER A 9 -19.61 17.29 16.73
C SER A 9 -20.21 16.29 15.75
N TYR A 10 -19.49 15.93 14.69
CA TYR A 10 -19.93 15.02 13.64
C TYR A 10 -19.39 13.59 13.83
N LYS A 11 -18.68 13.34 14.93
CA LYS A 11 -18.05 12.05 15.21
C LYS A 11 -18.97 10.85 15.02
N ALA A 12 -20.21 10.93 15.50
CA ALA A 12 -21.17 9.82 15.39
C ALA A 12 -21.59 9.53 13.94
N GLU A 13 -21.59 10.53 13.07
CA GLU A 13 -21.86 10.38 11.64
C GLU A 13 -20.65 9.79 10.92
N ILE A 14 -19.45 10.30 11.21
CA ILE A 14 -18.18 9.81 10.65
C ILE A 14 -17.94 8.34 11.05
N GLU A 15 -18.23 7.96 12.30
CA GLU A 15 -18.05 6.59 12.81
C GLU A 15 -18.91 5.55 12.07
N LYS A 16 -19.98 5.94 11.35
CA LYS A 16 -20.78 5.02 10.53
C LYS A 16 -20.01 4.48 9.33
N PHE A 17 -19.02 5.24 8.87
CA PHE A 17 -18.17 4.89 7.72
C PHE A 17 -16.84 4.29 8.14
N LYS A 18 -16.66 3.99 9.41
CA LYS A 18 -15.43 3.37 9.88
C LYS A 18 -15.20 2.00 9.20
N LYS A 19 -14.02 1.83 8.60
CA LYS A 19 -13.48 0.55 8.16
C LYS A 19 -12.36 0.07 9.11
N VAL A 20 -12.13 -1.23 9.13
CA VAL A 20 -10.92 -1.80 9.74
C VAL A 20 -9.83 -1.86 8.67
N ALA A 21 -8.64 -1.36 9.03
CA ALA A 21 -7.43 -1.44 8.22
C ALA A 21 -6.28 -2.01 9.06
N VAL A 22 -5.20 -2.39 8.38
CA VAL A 22 -3.95 -2.78 9.01
C VAL A 22 -2.89 -1.76 8.63
N GLU A 23 -2.50 -0.93 9.59
CA GLU A 23 -1.39 0.01 9.48
C GLU A 23 -0.06 -0.73 9.35
N ILE A 24 0.77 -0.26 8.43
CA ILE A 24 2.13 -0.75 8.19
C ILE A 24 3.10 0.25 8.83
N ASN A 25 3.82 -0.20 9.85
CA ASN A 25 4.95 0.54 10.41
C ASN A 25 6.24 0.00 9.79
N LEU A 26 7.06 0.90 9.25
CA LEU A 26 8.32 0.55 8.60
C LEU A 26 9.49 0.74 9.55
N THR A 27 10.46 -0.17 9.49
CA THR A 27 11.74 -0.01 10.19
C THR A 27 12.87 -0.35 9.24
N SER A 28 13.69 0.65 8.91
CA SER A 28 14.90 0.48 8.10
C SER A 28 15.84 -0.52 8.78
N THR A 29 16.37 -1.45 7.99
CA THR A 29 17.44 -2.36 8.42
C THR A 29 18.83 -1.74 8.25
N GLY A 30 18.94 -0.65 7.48
CA GLY A 30 20.21 -0.11 7.00
C GLY A 30 20.95 -0.99 5.99
N CYS A 31 20.36 -2.11 5.57
CA CYS A 31 20.93 -3.05 4.61
C CYS A 31 20.23 -2.92 3.25
N HIS A 32 21.02 -2.79 2.18
CA HIS A 32 20.50 -2.75 0.81
C HIS A 32 20.24 -4.16 0.27
N LEU A 33 19.64 -4.25 -0.91
CA LEU A 33 19.19 -5.51 -1.54
C LEU A 33 20.20 -6.66 -1.42
N MET A 34 21.48 -6.41 -1.72
CA MET A 34 22.51 -7.45 -1.73
C MET A 34 22.95 -7.89 -0.33
N ASP A 35 22.86 -7.00 0.64
CA ASP A 35 23.25 -7.22 2.04
C ASP A 35 22.07 -7.68 2.92
N ASP A 36 20.83 -7.69 2.40
CA ASP A 36 19.66 -8.18 3.14
C ASP A 36 19.85 -9.64 3.55
N ASP A 37 19.85 -9.87 4.86
CA ASP A 37 19.91 -11.17 5.52
C ASP A 37 18.61 -11.50 6.29
N SER A 38 17.59 -10.65 6.16
CA SER A 38 16.30 -10.88 6.78
C SER A 38 15.64 -12.16 6.25
N SER A 39 14.76 -12.76 7.06
CA SER A 39 14.04 -13.96 6.66
C SER A 39 13.36 -13.77 5.31
N LEU A 40 13.51 -14.74 4.39
CA LEU A 40 12.91 -14.67 3.06
C LEU A 40 11.38 -14.54 3.10
N THR A 41 10.73 -15.01 4.18
CA THR A 41 9.27 -14.98 4.34
C THR A 41 8.75 -13.80 5.17
N THR A 42 9.62 -12.88 5.62
CA THR A 42 9.15 -11.71 6.38
C THR A 42 8.52 -10.67 5.46
N SER A 43 7.56 -9.91 5.99
CA SER A 43 7.04 -8.74 5.29
C SER A 43 8.08 -7.63 5.27
N LYS A 44 8.29 -7.03 4.11
CA LYS A 44 9.36 -6.06 3.87
C LYS A 44 9.09 -5.18 2.65
N PHE A 45 9.69 -4.00 2.64
CA PHE A 45 9.96 -3.19 1.45
C PHE A 45 11.38 -3.48 0.98
N CYS A 46 11.57 -3.65 -0.33
CA CYS A 46 12.85 -4.04 -0.93
C CYS A 46 13.43 -5.35 -0.32
N GLY A 47 14.68 -5.67 -0.62
CA GLY A 47 15.36 -6.87 -0.11
C GLY A 47 15.08 -8.14 -0.91
N LYS A 48 15.53 -9.28 -0.38
CA LYS A 48 15.45 -10.58 -1.08
C LYS A 48 14.07 -11.23 -0.84
N PRO A 49 13.32 -11.59 -1.90
CA PRO A 49 12.02 -12.25 -1.77
C PRO A 49 12.15 -13.76 -1.51
N PHE A 50 11.11 -14.37 -0.95
CA PHE A 50 10.97 -15.82 -1.02
C PHE A 50 10.55 -16.25 -2.43
N VAL A 51 11.33 -17.11 -3.09
CA VAL A 51 10.94 -17.70 -4.37
C VAL A 51 11.19 -19.20 -4.28
N PRO A 52 10.19 -20.08 -4.49
CA PRO A 52 10.45 -21.51 -4.57
C PRO A 52 11.50 -21.82 -5.65
N SER A 53 12.43 -22.73 -5.38
CA SER A 53 13.54 -23.06 -6.29
C SER A 53 13.11 -23.57 -7.67
N GLY A 54 11.90 -24.13 -7.78
CA GLY A 54 11.30 -24.56 -9.05
C GLY A 54 10.55 -23.46 -9.82
N MET A 55 10.48 -22.24 -9.27
CA MET A 55 9.72 -21.12 -9.85
C MET A 55 10.65 -20.09 -10.47
N ASP A 56 10.30 -19.63 -11.68
CA ASP A 56 11.05 -18.58 -12.36
C ASP A 56 10.95 -17.24 -11.63
N TYR A 57 12.10 -16.56 -11.53
CA TYR A 57 12.18 -15.20 -11.00
C TYR A 57 11.55 -14.19 -11.98
N PRO A 58 10.83 -13.16 -11.51
CA PRO A 58 10.23 -12.15 -12.38
C PRO A 58 11.26 -11.40 -13.24
N VAL A 59 11.02 -11.38 -14.56
CA VAL A 59 11.81 -10.61 -15.54
C VAL A 59 10.97 -9.49 -16.13
N GLY A 60 11.56 -8.31 -16.30
CA GLY A 60 10.96 -7.12 -16.86
C GLY A 60 10.45 -7.33 -18.30
N LYS A 61 9.31 -6.73 -18.59
CA LYS A 61 8.70 -6.71 -19.92
C LYS A 61 9.50 -5.84 -20.87
N TYR A 62 10.04 -4.71 -20.42
CA TYR A 62 10.71 -3.73 -21.28
C TYR A 62 12.23 -3.93 -21.28
N ASN A 63 12.85 -3.87 -20.10
CA ASN A 63 14.31 -3.92 -19.98
C ASN A 63 14.90 -5.35 -20.10
N LYS A 64 14.05 -6.39 -20.00
CA LYS A 64 14.43 -7.82 -19.98
C LYS A 64 15.42 -8.19 -18.87
N MET A 65 15.50 -7.38 -17.82
CA MET A 65 16.31 -7.61 -16.63
C MET A 65 15.48 -8.23 -15.51
N PRO A 66 16.10 -8.83 -14.49
CA PRO A 66 15.40 -9.21 -13.26
C PRO A 66 14.67 -8.01 -12.67
N MET A 67 13.46 -8.20 -12.16
CA MET A 67 12.70 -7.16 -11.46
C MET A 67 13.12 -7.10 -9.98
N TYR A 68 13.14 -5.92 -9.38
CA TYR A 68 13.34 -5.83 -7.93
C TYR A 68 12.02 -6.00 -7.17
N LEU A 69 12.13 -6.42 -5.92
CA LEU A 69 11.00 -6.49 -5.00
C LEU A 69 10.65 -5.08 -4.53
N VAL A 70 9.41 -4.64 -4.71
CA VAL A 70 8.87 -3.41 -4.12
C VAL A 70 8.43 -3.71 -2.70
N ALA A 71 7.52 -4.68 -2.56
CA ALA A 71 7.00 -5.09 -1.27
C ALA A 71 6.69 -6.59 -1.25
N GLN A 72 6.92 -7.21 -0.09
CA GLN A 72 6.43 -8.53 0.25
C GLN A 72 5.59 -8.45 1.53
N ILE A 73 4.44 -9.10 1.53
CA ILE A 73 3.52 -9.17 2.66
C ILE A 73 3.25 -10.63 2.98
N ASN A 74 3.58 -11.03 4.19
CA ASN A 74 3.21 -12.33 4.73
C ASN A 74 1.88 -12.19 5.49
N PHE A 75 0.82 -12.77 4.94
CA PHE A 75 -0.51 -12.70 5.54
C PHE A 75 -0.60 -13.36 6.92
N GLU A 76 0.30 -14.28 7.28
CA GLU A 76 0.36 -14.84 8.65
C GLU A 76 0.85 -13.81 9.69
N GLN A 77 1.46 -12.69 9.26
CA GLN A 77 1.92 -11.62 10.15
C GLN A 77 0.86 -10.54 10.40
N LEU A 78 -0.24 -10.53 9.65
CA LEU A 78 -1.31 -9.56 9.81
C LEU A 78 -2.22 -9.93 11.00
N PRO A 79 -2.80 -8.93 11.69
CA PRO A 79 -4.03 -9.12 12.43
C PRO A 79 -5.13 -9.70 11.52
N LEU A 80 -6.14 -10.35 12.10
CA LEU A 80 -7.25 -10.88 11.31
C LEU A 80 -7.97 -9.72 10.60
N LEU A 81 -7.93 -9.73 9.26
CA LEU A 81 -8.64 -8.77 8.42
C LEU A 81 -9.68 -9.51 7.57
N GLU A 82 -10.95 -9.17 7.74
CA GLU A 82 -12.06 -9.87 7.08
C GLU A 82 -11.97 -9.71 5.56
N GLY A 83 -12.12 -10.82 4.82
CA GLY A 83 -12.04 -10.85 3.36
C GLY A 83 -10.62 -10.97 2.79
N TYR A 84 -9.58 -10.94 3.62
CA TYR A 84 -8.17 -11.08 3.18
C TYR A 84 -7.63 -12.49 3.45
N PRO A 85 -6.61 -12.94 2.69
CA PRO A 85 -5.93 -14.19 2.98
C PRO A 85 -5.37 -14.23 4.41
N ARG A 86 -5.34 -15.42 5.02
CA ARG A 86 -4.76 -15.64 6.36
C ARG A 86 -3.32 -16.12 6.34
N GLU A 87 -2.84 -16.51 5.17
CA GLU A 87 -1.55 -17.15 4.96
C GLU A 87 -1.10 -16.96 3.52
N GLY A 88 0.17 -17.25 3.24
CA GLY A 88 0.79 -16.99 1.95
C GLY A 88 1.52 -15.64 1.88
N LEU A 89 2.29 -15.45 0.82
CA LEU A 89 3.06 -14.24 0.56
C LEU A 89 2.51 -13.52 -0.66
N LEU A 90 2.08 -12.27 -0.48
CA LEU A 90 1.93 -11.34 -1.60
C LEU A 90 3.28 -10.70 -1.91
N GLN A 91 3.62 -10.59 -3.19
CA GLN A 91 4.84 -9.96 -3.67
C GLN A 91 4.50 -9.02 -4.82
N ILE A 92 5.07 -7.82 -4.77
CA ILE A 92 4.96 -6.81 -5.82
C ILE A 92 6.38 -6.54 -6.33
N PHE A 93 6.56 -6.68 -7.63
CA PHE A 93 7.84 -6.44 -8.31
C PHE A 93 7.72 -5.31 -9.31
N SER A 94 8.79 -4.55 -9.52
CA SER A 94 8.87 -3.51 -10.55
C SER A 94 10.15 -3.63 -11.38
N GLU A 95 10.12 -3.05 -12.58
CA GLU A 95 11.30 -2.92 -13.43
C GLU A 95 12.18 -1.76 -12.94
N SER A 96 13.48 -1.97 -13.06
CA SER A 96 14.51 -0.93 -12.99
C SER A 96 14.48 -0.10 -14.28
N ASP A 97 13.56 0.86 -14.39
CA ASP A 97 13.46 1.79 -15.54
C ASP A 97 12.72 3.08 -15.13
N ASP A 98 13.42 4.22 -15.18
CA ASP A 98 12.98 5.53 -14.67
C ASP A 98 11.65 6.03 -15.26
N ASP A 99 11.31 5.66 -16.50
CA ASP A 99 10.17 6.26 -17.21
C ASP A 99 8.84 5.49 -17.05
N THR A 100 8.87 4.25 -16.52
CA THR A 100 7.67 3.37 -16.46
C THR A 100 7.57 2.55 -15.18
N ILE A 101 8.25 3.00 -14.12
CA ILE A 101 8.23 2.36 -12.80
C ILE A 101 6.76 2.10 -12.43
N PHE A 102 6.39 0.83 -12.25
CA PHE A 102 5.05 0.32 -11.95
C PHE A 102 4.06 0.06 -13.12
N GLU A 103 4.22 0.60 -14.33
CA GLU A 103 3.30 0.27 -15.45
C GLU A 103 3.31 -1.22 -15.82
N SER A 104 4.45 -1.86 -15.62
CA SER A 104 4.65 -3.30 -15.85
C SER A 104 4.86 -4.08 -14.55
N ALA A 105 4.41 -3.52 -13.41
CA ALA A 105 4.51 -4.18 -12.12
C ALA A 105 3.94 -5.60 -12.19
N LYS A 106 4.58 -6.52 -11.47
CA LYS A 106 4.12 -7.90 -11.34
C LYS A 106 3.70 -8.17 -9.92
N VAL A 107 2.42 -8.49 -9.76
CA VAL A 107 1.87 -9.00 -8.51
C VAL A 107 1.89 -10.52 -8.56
N ARG A 108 2.42 -11.14 -7.50
CA ARG A 108 2.53 -12.58 -7.36
C ARG A 108 2.06 -12.99 -5.96
N PHE A 109 1.33 -14.09 -5.89
CA PHE A 109 0.97 -14.72 -4.63
C PHE A 109 1.64 -16.09 -4.53
N ILE A 110 2.32 -16.35 -3.42
CA ILE A 110 2.91 -17.64 -3.07
C ILE A 110 2.03 -18.26 -2.00
N SER A 111 1.40 -19.41 -2.30
CA SER A 111 0.55 -20.09 -1.32
C SER A 111 1.36 -20.65 -0.15
N LYS A 112 0.69 -20.97 0.96
CA LYS A 112 1.33 -21.62 2.10
C LYS A 112 2.03 -22.93 1.74
N GLU A 113 1.44 -23.71 0.83
CA GLU A 113 2.03 -24.97 0.36
C GLU A 113 3.34 -24.71 -0.39
N GLN A 114 3.36 -23.69 -1.25
CA GLN A 114 4.56 -23.29 -1.97
C GLN A 114 5.64 -22.72 -1.04
N MET A 115 5.26 -22.11 0.09
CA MET A 115 6.20 -21.67 1.12
C MET A 115 6.94 -22.83 1.82
N LEU A 116 6.45 -24.07 1.71
CA LEU A 116 7.11 -25.26 2.25
C LEU A 116 8.18 -25.82 1.30
N GLU A 117 8.26 -25.33 0.07
CA GLU A 117 9.28 -25.73 -0.90
C GLU A 117 10.65 -25.11 -0.56
N GLU A 118 11.72 -25.75 -1.03
CA GLU A 118 13.08 -25.22 -0.87
C GLU A 118 13.21 -23.86 -1.58
N PRO A 119 13.62 -22.80 -0.88
CA PRO A 119 13.73 -21.47 -1.47
C PRO A 119 14.95 -21.37 -2.38
N MET A 120 14.86 -20.45 -3.34
CA MET A 120 16.01 -19.89 -4.03
C MET A 120 16.93 -19.19 -3.02
N THR A 121 18.23 -19.47 -3.10
CA THR A 121 19.24 -18.88 -2.20
C THR A 121 20.30 -18.05 -2.94
N ASP A 122 20.44 -18.24 -4.25
CA ASP A 122 21.39 -17.51 -5.07
C ASP A 122 20.68 -16.36 -5.79
N PHE A 123 20.91 -15.14 -5.31
CA PHE A 123 20.39 -13.90 -5.88
C PHE A 123 21.48 -13.07 -6.58
N SER A 124 22.64 -13.66 -6.88
CA SER A 124 23.76 -12.95 -7.54
C SER A 124 23.39 -12.35 -8.90
N PHE A 125 22.34 -12.87 -9.56
CA PHE A 125 21.84 -12.31 -10.80
C PHE A 125 21.23 -10.90 -10.64
N LEU A 126 20.89 -10.47 -9.42
CA LEU A 126 20.40 -9.13 -9.11
C LEU A 126 21.51 -8.06 -9.18
N ASP A 127 22.79 -8.44 -9.22
CA ASP A 127 23.91 -7.51 -9.48
C ASP A 127 23.73 -6.72 -10.78
N LYS A 128 22.94 -7.24 -11.72
CA LYS A 128 22.63 -6.57 -13.00
C LYS A 128 21.78 -5.32 -12.86
N ILE A 129 21.06 -5.18 -11.74
CA ILE A 129 20.19 -4.05 -11.46
C ILE A 129 20.65 -3.25 -10.23
N ALA A 130 21.74 -3.67 -9.57
CA ALA A 130 22.14 -3.12 -8.27
C ALA A 130 22.49 -1.62 -8.28
N ASP A 131 22.84 -1.07 -9.44
CA ASP A 131 23.15 0.36 -9.61
C ASP A 131 21.90 1.24 -9.82
N ASP A 132 20.68 0.66 -9.77
CA ASP A 132 19.44 1.40 -9.89
C ASP A 132 19.21 2.28 -8.65
N ALA A 133 18.86 3.55 -8.87
CA ALA A 133 18.66 4.53 -7.80
C ALA A 133 17.56 4.10 -6.80
N TYR A 134 16.55 3.33 -7.25
CA TYR A 134 15.52 2.78 -6.38
C TYR A 134 16.10 1.82 -5.32
N LEU A 135 17.17 1.10 -5.66
CA LEU A 135 17.82 0.15 -4.77
C LEU A 135 18.79 0.81 -3.77
N GLU A 136 18.99 2.12 -3.86
CA GLU A 136 19.62 2.92 -2.80
C GLU A 136 18.73 3.02 -1.56
N SER A 137 17.43 2.71 -1.66
CA SER A 137 16.60 2.55 -0.46
C SER A 137 16.99 1.28 0.29
N PRO A 138 17.28 1.34 1.60
CA PRO A 138 17.53 0.14 2.38
C PRO A 138 16.25 -0.70 2.51
N THR A 139 16.42 -1.97 2.81
CA THR A 139 15.31 -2.87 3.13
C THR A 139 14.63 -2.37 4.41
N HIS A 140 13.30 -2.26 4.40
CA HIS A 140 12.52 -1.92 5.58
C HIS A 140 11.65 -3.11 5.98
N LEU A 141 11.67 -3.49 7.26
CA LEU A 141 10.77 -4.50 7.78
C LEU A 141 9.40 -3.90 8.10
N PHE A 142 8.34 -4.65 7.79
CA PHE A 142 6.98 -4.25 8.11
C PHE A 142 6.53 -4.82 9.45
N ALA A 143 5.91 -3.98 10.26
CA ALA A 143 5.18 -4.36 11.46
C ALA A 143 3.73 -3.90 11.34
N PHE A 144 2.80 -4.80 11.66
CA PHE A 144 1.38 -4.60 11.39
C PHE A 144 0.61 -4.29 12.66
N LYS A 145 -0.33 -3.35 12.55
CA LYS A 145 -1.22 -2.98 13.65
C LYS A 145 -2.62 -2.69 13.11
N GLU A 146 -3.63 -3.27 13.75
CA GLU A 146 -5.02 -2.94 13.44
C GLU A 146 -5.29 -1.46 13.74
N ARG A 147 -5.93 -0.78 12.80
CA ARG A 147 -6.29 0.63 12.90
C ARG A 147 -7.70 0.84 12.34
N GLU A 148 -8.41 1.77 12.97
CA GLU A 148 -9.68 2.26 12.43
C GLU A 148 -9.40 3.32 11.37
N ASP A 149 -10.00 3.14 10.19
CA ASP A 149 -9.88 4.04 9.04
C ASP A 149 -11.22 4.73 8.79
N TYR A 150 -11.20 6.05 8.62
CA TYR A 150 -12.40 6.87 8.58
C TYR A 150 -12.64 7.52 7.21
N GLY A 151 -11.80 7.21 6.23
CA GLY A 151 -11.85 7.84 4.91
C GLY A 151 -11.06 9.13 4.82
N ASN A 152 -11.15 9.78 3.67
CA ASN A 152 -10.39 10.98 3.31
C ASN A 152 -11.20 11.81 2.31
N THR A 153 -10.77 13.04 2.06
CA THR A 153 -11.28 13.93 1.02
C THR A 153 -10.60 13.73 -0.33
N ALA A 154 -9.42 13.09 -0.36
CA ALA A 154 -8.60 12.93 -1.55
C ALA A 154 -9.19 11.96 -2.59
N ASN A 155 -10.01 11.00 -2.15
CA ASN A 155 -10.68 10.03 -3.00
C ASN A 155 -12.17 10.34 -3.11
N ALA A 156 -12.72 10.26 -4.33
CA ALA A 156 -14.15 10.40 -4.63
C ALA A 156 -15.00 9.18 -4.19
N SER A 157 -14.66 8.57 -3.06
CA SER A 157 -15.45 7.49 -2.46
C SER A 157 -16.88 7.97 -2.21
N THR A 158 -17.86 7.27 -2.76
CA THR A 158 -19.28 7.60 -2.55
C THR A 158 -19.68 7.28 -1.11
N ILE A 159 -19.91 8.32 -0.31
CA ILE A 159 -20.21 8.27 1.11
C ILE A 159 -21.31 9.27 1.41
N GLU A 160 -22.52 8.78 1.76
CA GLU A 160 -23.66 9.64 2.08
C GLU A 160 -23.58 10.18 3.52
N ILE A 161 -22.87 11.29 3.73
CA ILE A 161 -22.66 11.90 5.05
C ILE A 161 -23.30 13.28 5.14
N ASN A 162 -24.17 13.49 6.14
CA ASN A 162 -24.87 14.77 6.38
C ASN A 162 -25.55 15.39 5.13
N GLY A 163 -25.95 14.57 4.16
CA GLY A 163 -26.58 15.04 2.91
C GLY A 163 -25.60 15.31 1.76
N HIS A 164 -24.33 14.96 1.93
CA HIS A 164 -23.29 15.02 0.89
C HIS A 164 -22.94 13.61 0.41
N ASP A 165 -22.43 13.50 -0.83
CA ASP A 165 -22.08 12.22 -1.46
C ASP A 165 -20.62 11.80 -1.25
N ASN A 166 -19.80 12.62 -0.57
CA ASN A 166 -18.40 12.35 -0.25
C ASN A 166 -17.92 13.23 0.93
N PHE A 167 -16.74 12.91 1.48
CA PHE A 167 -16.15 13.69 2.57
C PHE A 167 -15.65 15.07 2.16
N TYR A 168 -15.25 15.25 0.89
CA TYR A 168 -14.76 16.54 0.39
C TYR A 168 -15.85 17.61 0.50
N ASP A 169 -17.03 17.36 -0.08
CA ASP A 169 -18.17 18.28 -0.04
C ASP A 169 -18.63 18.56 1.40
N PHE A 170 -18.60 17.53 2.26
CA PHE A 170 -18.97 17.68 3.67
C PHE A 170 -17.97 18.54 4.44
N ILE A 171 -16.66 18.34 4.26
CA ILE A 171 -15.63 19.13 4.95
C ILE A 171 -15.59 20.55 4.42
N GLN A 172 -15.81 20.74 3.11
CA GLN A 172 -15.99 22.05 2.51
C GLN A 172 -17.15 22.82 3.16
N GLU A 173 -18.33 22.20 3.33
CA GLU A 173 -19.46 22.84 4.02
C GLU A 173 -19.11 23.21 5.46
N VAL A 174 -18.46 22.31 6.21
CA VAL A 174 -18.01 22.58 7.59
C VAL A 174 -17.05 23.78 7.64
N ALA A 175 -16.11 23.88 6.71
CA ALA A 175 -15.16 24.98 6.64
C ALA A 175 -15.87 26.31 6.33
N GLU A 176 -16.79 26.32 5.37
CA GLU A 176 -17.58 27.49 4.98
C GLU A 176 -18.48 27.99 6.13
N GLU A 177 -19.18 27.09 6.83
CA GLU A 177 -20.04 27.42 7.97
C GLU A 177 -19.27 28.04 9.15
N ASN A 178 -18.00 27.64 9.31
CA ASN A 178 -17.13 28.16 10.36
C ASN A 178 -16.29 29.37 9.91
N GLY A 179 -16.41 29.78 8.64
CA GLY A 179 -15.72 30.95 8.10
C GLY A 179 -14.20 30.80 8.07
N LEU A 180 -13.71 29.57 7.82
CA LEU A 180 -12.28 29.32 7.65
C LEU A 180 -11.75 30.03 6.41
N ASP A 181 -10.51 30.51 6.48
CA ASP A 181 -9.80 30.94 5.28
C ASP A 181 -9.22 29.73 4.54
N GLU A 182 -8.59 29.98 3.39
CA GLU A 182 -8.03 28.92 2.53
C GLU A 182 -6.99 28.05 3.26
N GLY A 183 -6.16 28.66 4.11
CA GLY A 183 -5.13 27.92 4.86
C GLY A 183 -5.71 27.12 6.00
N ASP A 184 -6.62 27.70 6.78
CA ASP A 184 -7.31 26.97 7.86
C ASP A 184 -8.19 25.82 7.31
N HIS A 185 -8.71 25.96 6.09
CA HIS A 185 -9.45 24.90 5.40
C HIS A 185 -8.52 23.75 4.98
N GLU A 186 -7.37 24.07 4.36
CA GLU A 186 -6.34 23.08 4.00
C GLU A 186 -5.87 22.31 5.24
N ASP A 187 -5.60 23.00 6.35
CA ASP A 187 -5.23 22.38 7.63
C ASP A 187 -6.32 21.43 8.17
N LEU A 188 -7.61 21.77 7.98
CA LEU A 188 -8.74 20.92 8.37
C LEU A 188 -8.82 19.66 7.50
N GLU A 189 -8.69 19.81 6.18
CA GLU A 189 -8.68 18.71 5.22
C GLU A 189 -7.51 17.76 5.50
N ASP A 190 -6.29 18.30 5.61
CA ASP A 190 -5.08 17.53 5.89
C ASP A 190 -5.21 16.74 7.20
N SER A 191 -5.68 17.40 8.27
CA SER A 191 -5.85 16.75 9.56
C SER A 191 -6.92 15.65 9.54
N PHE A 192 -7.96 15.78 8.70
CA PHE A 192 -8.91 14.68 8.48
C PHE A 192 -8.29 13.56 7.64
N ASN A 193 -7.55 13.92 6.60
CA ASN A 193 -6.90 13.00 5.67
C ASN A 193 -5.84 12.13 6.33
N GLU A 194 -5.17 12.58 7.39
CA GLU A 194 -4.29 11.74 8.24
C GLU A 194 -5.00 10.48 8.79
N SER A 195 -6.34 10.45 8.80
CA SER A 195 -7.12 9.29 9.21
C SER A 195 -7.14 8.15 8.18
N SER A 196 -6.62 8.40 6.96
CA SER A 196 -6.58 7.43 5.85
C SER A 196 -5.32 7.55 4.96
N ILE A 197 -4.56 8.66 4.98
CA ILE A 197 -3.27 8.79 4.27
C ILE A 197 -2.16 8.24 5.16
N TYR A 198 -1.95 6.92 5.11
CA TYR A 198 -0.83 6.23 5.76
C TYR A 198 -0.61 4.87 5.10
N SER A 199 0.61 4.31 5.24
CA SER A 199 0.93 2.98 4.73
C SER A 199 0.05 1.90 5.38
N LYS A 200 -0.69 1.12 4.58
CA LYS A 200 -1.73 0.20 5.10
C LYS A 200 -2.17 -0.91 4.14
N ILE A 201 -3.00 -1.81 4.68
CA ILE A 201 -3.76 -2.85 3.98
C ILE A 201 -5.23 -2.72 4.40
N GLY A 202 -6.16 -2.75 3.45
CA GLY A 202 -7.57 -2.47 3.68
C GLY A 202 -7.88 -1.01 4.03
N GLY A 203 -9.07 -0.75 4.56
CA GLY A 203 -9.57 0.61 4.77
C GLY A 203 -10.06 1.26 3.46
N TYR A 204 -9.88 2.59 3.36
CA TYR A 204 -10.18 3.39 2.17
C TYR A 204 -8.89 3.69 1.40
N SER A 205 -8.86 3.66 0.08
CA SER A 205 -7.67 4.19 -0.62
C SER A 205 -7.65 5.72 -0.53
N ALA A 206 -6.46 6.30 -0.47
CA ALA A 206 -6.30 7.75 -0.40
C ALA A 206 -5.92 8.44 -1.71
N GLY A 207 -5.61 7.69 -2.77
CA GLY A 207 -5.40 8.21 -4.11
C GLY A 207 -5.79 7.16 -5.13
N VAL A 208 -6.57 7.57 -6.14
CA VAL A 208 -6.54 7.07 -7.53
C VAL A 208 -7.07 8.19 -8.46
N GLN A 209 -6.24 8.69 -9.39
CA GLN A 209 -6.55 9.73 -10.39
C GLN A 209 -7.77 9.39 -11.27
N GLU A 210 -8.08 8.10 -11.41
CA GLU A 210 -9.38 7.61 -11.89
C GLU A 210 -10.14 6.94 -10.73
N PRO A 211 -11.43 7.24 -10.52
CA PRO A 211 -12.18 6.67 -9.41
C PRO A 211 -12.24 5.15 -9.53
N PHE A 212 -11.57 4.46 -8.61
CA PHE A 212 -11.75 3.02 -8.42
C PHE A 212 -13.03 2.79 -7.62
N SER A 213 -13.74 1.71 -7.95
CA SER A 213 -14.95 1.35 -7.22
C SER A 213 -14.57 0.65 -5.91
N GLU A 214 -14.68 1.37 -4.79
CA GLU A 214 -14.59 0.81 -3.43
C GLU A 214 -15.58 -0.33 -3.18
N ASP A 215 -16.62 -0.47 -4.01
CA ASP A 215 -17.57 -1.59 -3.95
C ASP A 215 -17.02 -2.86 -4.60
N GLU A 216 -16.22 -2.74 -5.66
CA GLU A 216 -15.71 -3.85 -6.47
C GLU A 216 -14.29 -4.26 -6.11
N LEU A 217 -13.44 -3.30 -5.75
CA LEU A 217 -12.02 -3.48 -5.49
C LEU A 217 -11.72 -3.36 -3.99
N ALA A 218 -10.71 -4.10 -3.54
CA ALA A 218 -10.13 -4.04 -2.20
C ALA A 218 -8.69 -3.54 -2.28
N LEU A 219 -8.32 -2.63 -1.38
CA LEU A 219 -6.94 -2.15 -1.22
C LEU A 219 -6.09 -3.20 -0.50
N VAL A 220 -5.14 -3.83 -1.20
CA VAL A 220 -4.23 -4.82 -0.61
C VAL A 220 -2.87 -4.26 -0.22
N LEU A 221 -2.52 -3.08 -0.72
CA LEU A 221 -1.37 -2.30 -0.26
C LEU A 221 -1.57 -0.83 -0.63
N GLN A 222 -1.44 0.06 0.34
CA GLN A 222 -1.05 1.44 0.14
C GLN A 222 0.28 1.62 0.87
N LEU A 223 1.27 2.17 0.19
CA LEU A 223 2.60 2.37 0.77
C LEU A 223 3.10 3.77 0.40
N ASN A 224 3.21 4.62 1.42
CA ASN A 224 3.64 6.00 1.27
C ASN A 224 5.17 6.06 1.24
N TYR A 225 5.75 6.66 0.21
CA TYR A 225 7.21 6.68 0.06
C TYR A 225 7.88 7.66 1.02
N SER A 226 7.13 8.63 1.55
CA SER A 226 7.60 9.52 2.62
C SER A 226 7.95 8.77 3.92
N ASP A 227 7.43 7.55 4.11
CA ASP A 227 7.76 6.69 5.26
C ASP A 227 9.04 5.86 5.04
N ILE A 228 9.67 5.93 3.85
CA ILE A 228 10.78 5.07 3.43
C ILE A 228 12.08 5.89 3.36
N GLU A 229 13.12 5.41 4.02
CA GLU A 229 14.46 6.01 3.95
C GLU A 229 15.01 5.97 2.51
N ASN A 230 15.46 7.10 1.99
CA ASN A 230 16.03 7.26 0.64
C ASN A 230 15.11 6.78 -0.50
N ALA A 231 13.79 6.80 -0.29
CA ALA A 231 12.82 6.47 -1.31
C ALA A 231 13.03 7.32 -2.58
N GLN A 232 12.92 6.67 -3.75
CA GLN A 232 12.88 7.39 -5.02
C GLN A 232 11.41 7.68 -5.37
N GLY A 233 11.05 8.96 -5.30
CA GLY A 233 9.68 9.44 -5.51
C GLY A 233 9.09 10.07 -4.25
N ASP A 234 8.09 10.92 -4.45
CA ASP A 234 7.36 11.68 -3.43
C ASP A 234 5.91 11.19 -3.27
N GLY A 235 5.60 10.03 -3.84
CA GLY A 235 4.25 9.52 -3.97
C GLY A 235 3.88 8.35 -3.06
N SER A 236 2.82 7.67 -3.45
CA SER A 236 2.38 6.40 -2.86
C SER A 236 2.12 5.36 -3.94
N ILE A 237 2.44 4.11 -3.64
CA ILE A 237 1.99 2.97 -4.46
C ILE A 237 0.71 2.40 -3.85
N PHE A 238 -0.25 2.12 -4.71
CA PHE A 238 -1.51 1.50 -4.41
C PHE A 238 -1.63 0.19 -5.18
N VAL A 239 -2.14 -0.83 -4.51
CA VAL A 239 -2.44 -2.13 -5.11
C VAL A 239 -3.86 -2.50 -4.75
N HIS A 240 -4.68 -2.68 -5.77
CA HIS A 240 -6.08 -3.03 -5.64
C HIS A 240 -6.35 -4.39 -6.28
N VAL A 241 -7.32 -5.13 -5.74
CA VAL A 241 -7.71 -6.45 -6.24
C VAL A 241 -9.23 -6.56 -6.23
N PRO A 242 -9.87 -7.16 -7.26
CA PRO A 242 -11.29 -7.46 -7.19
C PRO A 242 -11.63 -8.26 -5.93
N LYS A 243 -12.63 -7.80 -5.16
CA LYS A 243 -13.02 -8.44 -3.91
C LYS A 243 -13.37 -9.91 -4.09
N GLU A 244 -14.00 -10.25 -5.21
CA GLU A 244 -14.34 -11.63 -5.56
C GLU A 244 -13.08 -12.51 -5.74
N ASP A 245 -12.01 -11.96 -6.32
CA ASP A 245 -10.76 -12.68 -6.53
C ASP A 245 -9.94 -12.78 -5.23
N LEU A 246 -10.02 -11.75 -4.36
CA LEU A 246 -9.29 -11.71 -3.09
C LEU A 246 -9.73 -12.83 -2.12
N VAL A 247 -11.02 -13.18 -2.11
CA VAL A 247 -11.57 -14.28 -1.28
C VAL A 247 -10.87 -15.61 -1.58
N ASP A 248 -10.51 -15.83 -2.85
CA ASP A 248 -9.82 -17.03 -3.32
C ASP A 248 -8.29 -16.87 -3.35
N SER A 249 -7.76 -15.80 -2.75
CA SER A 249 -6.33 -15.44 -2.82
C SER A 249 -5.81 -15.33 -4.25
N ASN A 250 -6.65 -14.90 -5.18
CA ASN A 250 -6.30 -14.69 -6.58
C ASN A 250 -5.91 -13.24 -6.82
N PHE A 251 -4.63 -13.01 -7.13
CA PHE A 251 -4.07 -11.68 -7.38
C PHE A 251 -3.78 -11.44 -8.87
N SER A 252 -4.28 -12.29 -9.77
CA SER A 252 -3.99 -12.19 -11.21
C SER A 252 -4.59 -10.97 -11.91
N LYS A 253 -5.62 -10.37 -11.30
CA LYS A 253 -6.23 -9.10 -11.74
C LYS A 253 -5.88 -7.93 -10.82
N ALA A 254 -4.78 -8.03 -10.07
CA ALA A 254 -4.33 -6.93 -9.25
C ALA A 254 -3.92 -5.74 -10.13
N GLU A 255 -4.37 -4.55 -9.73
CA GLU A 255 -4.03 -3.28 -10.36
C GLU A 255 -3.01 -2.57 -9.48
N VAL A 256 -1.94 -2.07 -10.08
CA VAL A 256 -0.87 -1.35 -9.39
C VAL A 256 -0.82 0.06 -9.94
N VAL A 257 -0.93 1.04 -9.06
CA VAL A 257 -0.91 2.47 -9.40
C VAL A 257 0.13 3.14 -8.53
N TYR A 258 0.90 4.06 -9.10
CA TYR A 258 1.76 4.95 -8.34
C TYR A 258 1.33 6.39 -8.62
N GLU A 259 1.14 7.16 -7.56
CA GLU A 259 0.72 8.55 -7.65
C GLU A 259 1.68 9.43 -6.88
N CYS A 260 2.23 10.45 -7.54
CA CYS A 260 2.97 11.52 -6.88
C CYS A 260 2.02 12.32 -5.98
N THR A 261 2.56 12.78 -4.84
CA THR A 261 1.88 13.73 -3.95
C THR A 261 2.00 15.16 -4.49
#